data_AF-A0A820D854-F1
#
_entry.id   AF-A0A820D854-F1
#
_cell.length_a   1.000
_cell.length_b   1.000
_cell.length_c   1.000
_cell.angle_alpha   90.00
_cell.angle_beta   90.00
_cell.angle_gamma   90.00
#
_symmetry.space_group_name_H-M   'P 1'
#
loop_
_entity.id
_entity.type
_entity.pdbx_description
1 polymer ?
#
loop_
_entity_poly.entity_id
_entity_poly.type
_entity_poly.pdbx_seq_one_letter_code
_entity_poly.pdbx_strand_id
1 'polypeptide(L)'
;MKQRLWQLEPAEWSAFLAPYAAYNYVDLMGKFLAIFVLIDDQLVEVEASEQKRLTLEHLFMFAQTWKFAFQRQNGQEMDSKNLAREIHNLALKTNISLLEPCFQAWSSIADSYVRFGADEVWCNRMCDAIKEWIELGIRELIGKQRIKQSSSLTELRTQIPVTLTSYDHSSLRQATRGKTMTIDMNEQSCGLNLSSIDPLLRPSINIAAIMPSLVNELVGMGRDLRGEPNFSLIYRQIFNCSLQQSFHFTLTLHDLAMKTFDQNVQKIIQSLKSPSLQHYVSIYMQFLRLLVRGYAQWHHYSDRYKNRIALDETHKQILICSVADGQNQRYDAVQDALQQYRSHK
;
A
#
# COMPACT_ATOMS: atom_id res chain seq x y z
N MET A 1 -20.31 4.33 2.32
CA MET A 1 -19.42 4.30 1.13
C MET A 1 -19.11 5.68 0.56
N LYS A 2 -20.07 6.50 0.11
CA LYS A 2 -19.77 7.85 -0.44
C LYS A 2 -18.92 8.69 0.54
N GLN A 3 -19.37 8.88 1.78
CA GLN A 3 -18.59 9.59 2.80
C GLN A 3 -17.18 9.01 3.01
N ARG A 4 -17.03 7.68 2.92
CA ARG A 4 -15.74 7.01 3.05
C ARG A 4 -14.81 7.34 1.89
N LEU A 5 -15.31 7.28 0.64
CA LEU A 5 -14.54 7.67 -0.55
C LEU A 5 -14.11 9.14 -0.49
N TRP A 6 -14.97 10.03 0.00
CA TRP A 6 -14.63 11.44 0.20
C TRP A 6 -13.49 11.62 1.20
N GLN A 7 -13.44 10.83 2.28
CA GLN A 7 -12.34 10.86 3.26
C GLN A 7 -11.01 10.31 2.73
N LEU A 8 -11.03 9.53 1.65
CA LEU A 8 -9.82 8.98 1.04
C LEU A 8 -9.16 9.95 0.08
N GLU A 9 -9.91 10.93 -0.43
CA GLU A 9 -9.43 11.96 -1.34
C GLU A 9 -8.63 11.33 -2.51
N PRO A 10 -9.19 10.33 -3.23
CA PRO A 10 -8.43 9.51 -4.17
C PRO A 10 -7.88 10.31 -5.35
N ALA A 11 -8.53 11.43 -5.70
CA ALA A 11 -8.06 12.33 -6.76
C ALA A 11 -6.83 13.13 -6.31
N GLU A 12 -6.87 13.68 -5.10
CA GLU A 12 -5.74 14.37 -4.49
C GLU A 12 -4.57 13.40 -4.26
N TRP A 13 -4.89 12.20 -3.76
CA TRP A 13 -3.90 11.14 -3.57
C TRP A 13 -3.21 10.79 -4.88
N SER A 14 -3.95 10.51 -5.95
CA SER A 14 -3.33 10.16 -7.24
C SER A 14 -2.55 11.33 -7.85
N ALA A 15 -3.02 12.56 -7.69
CA ALA A 15 -2.31 13.76 -8.13
C ALA A 15 -0.95 13.93 -7.41
N PHE A 16 -0.88 13.64 -6.11
CA PHE A 16 0.40 13.64 -5.39
C PHE A 16 1.34 12.52 -5.86
N LEU A 17 0.81 11.33 -6.18
CA LEU A 17 1.64 10.20 -6.60
C LEU A 17 2.18 10.32 -8.02
N ALA A 18 1.44 10.98 -8.92
CA ALA A 18 1.76 11.08 -10.33
C ALA A 18 1.61 12.53 -10.87
N PRO A 19 2.32 13.52 -10.29
CA PRO A 19 2.08 14.94 -10.57
C PRO A 19 2.41 15.39 -12.00
N TYR A 20 3.14 14.57 -12.77
CA TYR A 20 3.52 14.86 -14.15
C TYR A 20 2.93 13.87 -15.16
N ALA A 21 2.07 12.95 -14.71
CA ALA A 21 1.41 12.01 -15.61
C ALA A 21 0.28 12.70 -16.38
N ALA A 22 -0.07 12.16 -17.55
CA ALA A 22 -1.25 12.63 -18.26
C ALA A 22 -2.53 12.36 -17.45
N TYR A 23 -3.52 13.24 -17.60
CA TYR A 23 -4.74 13.25 -16.79
C TYR A 23 -5.44 11.88 -16.73
N ASN A 24 -5.50 11.17 -17.86
CA ASN A 24 -6.09 9.83 -17.94
C ASN A 24 -5.40 8.82 -17.01
N TYR A 25 -4.08 8.88 -16.83
CA TYR A 25 -3.37 8.01 -15.88
C TYR A 25 -3.61 8.42 -14.43
N VAL A 26 -3.64 9.72 -14.15
CA VAL A 26 -3.95 10.25 -12.80
C VAL A 26 -5.36 9.84 -12.38
N ASP A 27 -6.34 9.92 -13.28
CA ASP A 27 -7.71 9.48 -13.07
C ASP A 27 -7.80 7.95 -12.86
N LEU A 28 -7.13 7.15 -13.70
CA LEU A 28 -7.07 5.70 -13.51
C LEU A 28 -6.42 5.30 -12.18
N MET A 29 -5.34 5.96 -11.80
CA MET A 29 -4.68 5.73 -10.52
C MET A 29 -5.62 6.09 -9.36
N GLY A 30 -6.34 7.20 -9.44
CA GLY A 30 -7.32 7.58 -8.41
C GLY A 30 -8.44 6.56 -8.26
N LYS A 31 -8.98 6.07 -9.39
CA LYS A 31 -9.97 4.97 -9.40
C LYS A 31 -9.43 3.69 -8.78
N PHE A 32 -8.19 3.31 -9.13
CA PHE A 32 -7.53 2.15 -8.55
C PHE A 32 -7.36 2.29 -7.03
N LEU A 33 -6.80 3.41 -6.56
CA LEU A 33 -6.58 3.67 -5.14
C LEU A 33 -7.89 3.66 -4.35
N ALA A 34 -8.97 4.21 -4.92
CA ALA A 34 -10.29 4.19 -4.33
C ALA A 34 -10.81 2.76 -4.14
N ILE A 35 -10.76 1.93 -5.19
CA ILE A 35 -11.22 0.53 -5.11
C ILE A 35 -10.32 -0.29 -4.20
N PHE A 36 -9.00 -0.11 -4.30
CA PHE A 36 -8.01 -0.78 -3.48
C PHE A 36 -8.33 -0.59 -1.99
N VAL A 37 -8.55 0.64 -1.53
CA VAL A 37 -8.87 0.89 -0.12
C VAL A 37 -10.25 0.38 0.26
N LEU A 38 -11.25 0.44 -0.62
CA LEU A 38 -12.56 -0.15 -0.34
C LEU A 38 -12.47 -1.67 -0.14
N ILE A 39 -11.64 -2.35 -0.93
CA ILE A 39 -11.40 -3.78 -0.77
C ILE A 39 -10.58 -4.06 0.50
N ASP A 40 -9.54 -3.26 0.78
CA ASP A 40 -8.73 -3.38 2.01
C ASP A 40 -9.59 -3.20 3.27
N ASP A 41 -10.45 -2.17 3.32
CA ASP A 41 -11.39 -1.95 4.42
C ASP A 41 -12.34 -3.15 4.58
N GLN A 42 -12.90 -3.70 3.48
CA GLN A 42 -13.75 -4.90 3.54
C GLN A 42 -12.99 -6.14 4.02
N LEU A 43 -11.75 -6.33 3.56
CA LEU A 43 -10.89 -7.43 3.99
C LEU A 43 -10.64 -7.40 5.50
N VAL A 44 -10.49 -6.20 6.07
CA VAL A 44 -10.30 -6.00 7.50
C VAL A 44 -11.60 -6.19 8.29
N GLU A 45 -12.75 -5.77 7.73
CA GLU A 45 -14.06 -5.84 8.39
C GLU A 45 -14.70 -7.24 8.38
N VAL A 46 -14.33 -8.13 7.46
CA VAL A 46 -14.82 -9.52 7.46
C VAL A 46 -14.17 -10.32 8.60
N GLU A 47 -14.87 -10.40 9.74
CA GLU A 47 -14.48 -11.23 10.88
C GLU A 47 -14.28 -12.71 10.50
N ALA A 48 -13.43 -13.42 11.26
CA ALA A 48 -13.07 -14.82 11.03
C ALA A 48 -14.30 -15.74 10.98
N SER A 49 -14.76 -16.05 9.77
CA SER A 49 -15.83 -17.01 9.51
C SER A 49 -15.64 -17.66 8.14
N GLU A 50 -16.47 -18.65 7.79
CA GLU A 50 -16.52 -19.30 6.48
C GLU A 50 -16.75 -18.30 5.32
N GLN A 51 -17.37 -17.15 5.62
CA GLN A 51 -17.47 -15.97 4.75
C GLN A 51 -16.10 -15.49 4.25
N LYS A 52 -15.06 -15.63 5.07
CA LYS A 52 -13.68 -15.22 4.76
C LYS A 52 -13.12 -16.06 3.62
N ARG A 53 -13.26 -17.39 3.65
CA ARG A 53 -12.76 -18.27 2.57
C ARG A 53 -13.40 -17.92 1.21
N LEU A 54 -14.72 -17.73 1.19
CA LEU A 54 -15.43 -17.35 -0.04
C LEU A 54 -14.97 -15.97 -0.53
N THR A 55 -14.77 -15.01 0.38
CA THR A 55 -14.21 -13.68 0.04
C THR A 55 -12.82 -13.79 -0.59
N LEU A 56 -11.98 -14.75 -0.19
CA LEU A 56 -10.64 -14.94 -0.74
C LEU A 56 -10.67 -15.55 -2.14
N GLU A 57 -11.49 -16.58 -2.36
CA GLU A 57 -11.75 -17.13 -3.69
C GLU A 57 -12.26 -16.02 -4.65
N HIS A 58 -13.01 -15.05 -4.13
CA HIS A 58 -13.46 -13.89 -4.92
C HIS A 58 -12.37 -12.91 -5.28
N LEU A 59 -11.47 -12.63 -4.35
CA LEU A 59 -10.38 -11.70 -4.60
C LEU A 59 -9.40 -12.25 -5.63
N PHE A 60 -9.21 -13.56 -5.70
CA PHE A 60 -8.43 -14.18 -6.79
C PHE A 60 -9.04 -13.92 -8.17
N MET A 61 -10.36 -13.68 -8.29
CA MET A 61 -10.96 -13.25 -9.55
C MET A 61 -10.55 -11.83 -9.95
N PHE A 62 -10.28 -10.93 -8.98
CA PHE A 62 -9.73 -9.59 -9.27
C PHE A 62 -8.33 -9.66 -9.86
N ALA A 63 -7.53 -10.68 -9.54
CA ALA A 63 -6.23 -10.87 -10.17
C ALA A 63 -6.41 -11.20 -11.67
N GLN A 64 -7.38 -12.05 -12.00
CA GLN A 64 -7.58 -12.51 -13.37
C GLN A 64 -8.10 -11.42 -14.32
N THR A 65 -8.70 -10.35 -13.82
CA THR A 65 -9.24 -9.26 -14.68
C THR A 65 -8.20 -8.66 -15.61
N TRP A 66 -6.94 -8.58 -15.17
CA TRP A 66 -5.85 -8.00 -15.95
C TRP A 66 -5.44 -8.88 -17.11
N LYS A 67 -5.31 -10.19 -16.85
CA LYS A 67 -5.10 -11.19 -17.90
C LYS A 67 -6.26 -11.16 -18.89
N PHE A 68 -7.49 -11.11 -18.41
CA PHE A 68 -8.69 -11.08 -19.25
C PHE A 68 -8.81 -9.79 -20.07
N ALA A 69 -8.47 -8.63 -19.51
CA ALA A 69 -8.44 -7.38 -20.25
C ALA A 69 -7.52 -7.48 -21.47
N PHE A 70 -6.32 -8.04 -21.29
CA PHE A 70 -5.38 -8.26 -22.39
C PHE A 70 -5.93 -9.23 -23.44
N GLN A 71 -6.48 -10.36 -23.02
CA GLN A 71 -7.05 -11.37 -23.92
C GLN A 71 -8.24 -10.82 -24.74
N ARG A 72 -9.14 -10.04 -24.12
CA ARG A 72 -10.28 -9.39 -24.81
C ARG A 72 -9.81 -8.46 -25.92
N GLN A 73 -8.83 -7.60 -25.62
CA GLN A 73 -8.35 -6.61 -26.59
C GLN A 73 -7.65 -7.26 -27.79
N ASN A 74 -7.09 -8.46 -27.62
CA ASN A 74 -6.42 -9.22 -28.68
C ASN A 74 -7.35 -10.21 -29.40
N GLY A 75 -8.66 -10.11 -29.21
CA GLY A 75 -9.64 -10.96 -29.90
C GLY A 75 -9.53 -12.44 -29.55
N GLN A 76 -8.89 -12.79 -28.44
CA GLN A 76 -8.86 -14.16 -27.96
C GLN A 76 -10.26 -14.51 -27.44
N GLU A 77 -10.89 -15.51 -28.06
CA GLU A 77 -12.21 -15.97 -27.66
C GLU A 77 -12.13 -16.44 -26.22
N MET A 78 -12.86 -15.74 -25.38
CA MET A 78 -12.79 -15.94 -23.95
C MET A 78 -14.17 -16.21 -23.43
N ASP A 79 -14.22 -17.08 -22.43
CA ASP A 79 -15.42 -17.36 -21.67
C ASP A 79 -15.75 -16.23 -20.68
N SER A 80 -15.65 -14.97 -21.15
CA SER A 80 -16.01 -13.75 -20.41
C SER A 80 -17.44 -13.82 -19.88
N LYS A 81 -18.32 -14.55 -20.59
CA LYS A 81 -19.67 -14.88 -20.15
C LYS A 81 -19.67 -15.83 -18.95
N ASN A 82 -18.83 -16.86 -18.91
CA ASN A 82 -18.73 -17.71 -17.72
C ASN A 82 -18.06 -16.98 -16.55
N LEU A 83 -17.05 -16.14 -16.77
CA LEU A 83 -16.46 -15.36 -15.67
C LEU A 83 -17.48 -14.38 -15.06
N ALA A 84 -18.18 -13.59 -15.87
CA ALA A 84 -19.20 -12.67 -15.36
C ALA A 84 -20.33 -13.41 -14.64
N ARG A 85 -20.71 -14.59 -15.15
CA ARG A 85 -21.70 -15.47 -14.52
C ARG A 85 -21.19 -16.08 -13.22
N GLU A 86 -19.93 -16.50 -13.16
CA GLU A 86 -19.27 -16.99 -11.94
C GLU A 86 -19.26 -15.90 -10.89
N ILE A 87 -18.84 -14.68 -11.24
CA ILE A 87 -18.81 -13.55 -10.31
C ILE A 87 -20.21 -13.20 -9.80
N HIS A 88 -21.21 -13.16 -10.68
CA HIS A 88 -22.59 -12.90 -10.28
C HIS A 88 -23.13 -13.99 -9.35
N ASN A 89 -22.96 -15.26 -9.72
CA ASN A 89 -23.37 -16.40 -8.89
C ASN A 89 -22.65 -16.42 -7.53
N LEU A 90 -21.40 -15.97 -7.48
CA LEU A 90 -20.57 -15.89 -6.28
C LEU A 90 -20.94 -14.69 -5.38
N ALA A 91 -21.28 -13.54 -5.96
CA ALA A 91 -21.81 -12.38 -5.25
C ALA A 91 -23.12 -12.73 -4.52
N LEU A 92 -24.02 -13.47 -5.20
CA LEU A 92 -25.27 -13.98 -4.61
C LEU A 92 -25.03 -14.93 -3.44
N LYS A 93 -23.99 -15.78 -3.49
CA LYS A 93 -23.67 -16.76 -2.44
C LYS A 93 -23.11 -16.15 -1.16
N THR A 94 -22.50 -14.98 -1.23
CA THR A 94 -21.78 -14.38 -0.09
C THR A 94 -22.44 -13.18 0.52
N ASN A 95 -23.57 -12.72 -0.05
CA ASN A 95 -24.28 -11.54 0.45
C ASN A 95 -23.40 -10.27 0.52
N ILE A 96 -22.30 -10.21 -0.24
CA ILE A 96 -21.43 -9.04 -0.33
C ILE A 96 -21.88 -8.22 -1.54
N SER A 97 -22.91 -7.40 -1.34
CA SER A 97 -23.51 -6.55 -2.39
C SER A 97 -22.53 -5.56 -3.05
N LEU A 98 -21.36 -5.35 -2.44
CA LEU A 98 -20.34 -4.41 -2.91
C LEU A 98 -19.31 -5.02 -3.86
N LEU A 99 -19.21 -6.35 -3.95
CA LEU A 99 -18.19 -6.99 -4.79
C LEU A 99 -18.43 -6.77 -6.27
N GLU A 100 -19.68 -6.85 -6.73
CA GLU A 100 -20.01 -6.71 -8.15
C GLU A 100 -19.67 -5.31 -8.69
N PRO A 101 -20.08 -4.19 -8.05
CA PRO A 101 -19.65 -2.86 -8.48
C PRO A 101 -18.12 -2.65 -8.42
N CYS A 102 -17.45 -3.16 -7.37
CA CYS A 102 -15.99 -3.05 -7.25
C CYS A 102 -15.29 -3.83 -8.37
N PHE A 103 -15.79 -5.02 -8.72
CA PHE A 103 -15.26 -5.84 -9.79
C PHE A 103 -15.46 -5.17 -11.16
N GLN A 104 -16.65 -4.63 -11.44
CA GLN A 104 -16.91 -3.90 -12.69
C GLN A 104 -15.97 -2.72 -12.85
N ALA A 105 -15.79 -1.93 -11.79
CA ALA A 105 -14.87 -0.80 -11.79
C ALA A 105 -13.41 -1.25 -11.95
N TRP A 106 -13.00 -2.34 -11.29
CA TRP A 106 -11.67 -2.92 -11.41
C TRP A 106 -11.37 -3.45 -12.82
N SER A 107 -12.32 -4.16 -13.44
CA SER A 107 -12.21 -4.61 -14.83
C SER A 107 -12.09 -3.42 -15.79
N SER A 108 -12.88 -2.36 -15.56
CA SER A 108 -12.82 -1.13 -16.37
C SER A 108 -11.44 -0.45 -16.29
N ILE A 109 -10.81 -0.44 -15.11
CA ILE A 109 -9.44 0.05 -14.94
C ILE A 109 -8.47 -0.82 -15.75
N ALA A 110 -8.54 -2.14 -15.61
CA ALA A 110 -7.68 -3.07 -16.35
C ALA A 110 -7.81 -2.86 -17.87
N ASP A 111 -9.04 -2.83 -18.39
CA ASP A 111 -9.29 -2.59 -19.82
C ASP A 111 -8.71 -1.23 -20.27
N SER A 112 -8.71 -0.22 -19.40
CA SER A 112 -8.16 1.09 -19.74
C SER A 112 -6.64 1.08 -19.85
N TYR A 113 -5.94 0.36 -18.98
CA TYR A 113 -4.48 0.21 -19.08
C TYR A 113 -4.06 -0.56 -20.34
N VAL A 114 -4.78 -1.62 -20.71
CA VAL A 114 -4.50 -2.36 -21.96
C VAL A 114 -4.76 -1.47 -23.18
N ARG A 115 -5.84 -0.66 -23.17
CA ARG A 115 -6.07 0.35 -24.22
C ARG A 115 -4.96 1.40 -24.29
N PHE A 116 -4.30 1.68 -23.18
CA PHE A 116 -3.18 2.63 -23.10
C PHE A 116 -1.80 2.00 -23.36
N GLY A 117 -1.75 0.73 -23.78
CA GLY A 117 -0.52 0.09 -24.25
C GLY A 117 0.13 -0.89 -23.28
N ALA A 118 -0.54 -1.26 -22.18
CA ALA A 118 -0.06 -2.34 -21.33
C ALA A 118 -0.01 -3.68 -22.09
N ASP A 119 1.14 -4.34 -22.04
CA ASP A 119 1.37 -5.62 -22.72
C ASP A 119 1.01 -6.84 -21.84
N GLU A 120 1.14 -8.03 -22.41
CA GLU A 120 0.82 -9.29 -21.71
C GLU A 120 1.68 -9.47 -20.46
N VAL A 121 2.98 -9.13 -20.56
CA VAL A 121 3.94 -9.32 -19.47
C VAL A 121 3.58 -8.42 -18.30
N TRP A 122 3.27 -7.15 -18.57
CA TRP A 122 2.82 -6.19 -17.58
C TRP A 122 1.49 -6.62 -16.94
N CYS A 123 0.53 -7.10 -17.74
CA CYS A 123 -0.76 -7.58 -17.23
C CYS A 123 -0.62 -8.82 -16.34
N ASN A 124 0.25 -9.76 -16.70
CA ASN A 124 0.57 -10.94 -15.88
C ASN A 124 1.24 -10.53 -14.57
N ARG A 125 2.18 -9.56 -14.62
CA ARG A 125 2.82 -9.01 -13.42
C ARG A 125 1.82 -8.36 -12.47
N MET A 126 0.87 -7.58 -13.00
CA MET A 126 -0.23 -7.02 -12.20
C MET A 126 -1.11 -8.12 -11.58
N CYS A 127 -1.45 -9.15 -12.35
CA CYS A 127 -2.20 -10.31 -11.85
C CYS A 127 -1.48 -10.96 -10.67
N ASP A 128 -0.17 -11.22 -10.79
CA ASP A 128 0.62 -11.84 -9.74
C ASP A 128 0.79 -10.92 -8.51
N ALA A 129 0.99 -9.62 -8.71
CA ALA A 129 1.03 -8.64 -7.62
C ALA A 129 -0.30 -8.57 -6.84
N ILE A 130 -1.44 -8.74 -7.51
CA ILE A 130 -2.75 -8.79 -6.85
C ILE A 130 -2.90 -10.09 -6.06
N LYS A 131 -2.51 -11.24 -6.62
CA LYS A 131 -2.52 -12.52 -5.90
C LYS A 131 -1.68 -12.44 -4.64
N GLU A 132 -0.45 -11.94 -4.77
CA GLU A 132 0.47 -11.76 -3.65
C GLU A 132 -0.15 -10.83 -2.59
N TRP A 133 -0.73 -9.69 -3.00
CA TRP A 133 -1.43 -8.79 -2.09
C TRP A 133 -2.53 -9.49 -1.29
N ILE A 134 -3.37 -10.29 -1.96
CA ILE A 134 -4.47 -11.03 -1.31
C ILE A 134 -3.91 -12.07 -0.34
N GLU A 135 -2.94 -12.88 -0.78
CA GLU A 135 -2.29 -13.91 0.03
C GLU A 135 -1.65 -13.32 1.29
N LEU A 136 -0.94 -12.21 1.13
CA LEU A 136 -0.28 -11.54 2.25
C LEU A 136 -1.28 -10.80 3.14
N GLY A 137 -2.35 -10.24 2.57
CA GLY A 137 -3.47 -9.66 3.33
C GLY A 137 -4.14 -10.71 4.24
N ILE A 138 -4.35 -11.93 3.73
CA ILE A 138 -4.84 -13.06 4.54
C ILE A 138 -3.90 -13.36 5.70
N ARG A 139 -2.59 -13.47 5.42
CA ARG A 139 -1.58 -13.75 6.44
C ARG A 139 -1.56 -12.65 7.49
N GLU A 140 -1.66 -11.38 7.09
CA GLU A 140 -1.77 -10.26 8.02
C GLU A 140 -3.02 -10.39 8.90
N LEU A 141 -4.19 -10.68 8.33
CA LEU A 141 -5.42 -10.85 9.11
C LEU A 141 -5.34 -12.01 10.12
N ILE A 142 -4.76 -13.14 9.72
CA ILE A 142 -4.52 -14.28 10.62
C ILE A 142 -3.55 -13.86 11.74
N GLY A 143 -2.48 -13.14 11.39
CA GLY A 143 -1.53 -12.58 12.35
C GLY A 143 -2.21 -11.65 13.36
N LYS A 144 -3.05 -10.72 12.89
CA LYS A 144 -3.84 -9.80 13.75
C LYS A 144 -4.69 -10.58 14.75
N GLN A 145 -5.38 -11.63 14.31
CA GLN A 145 -6.23 -12.45 15.17
C GLN A 145 -5.43 -13.19 16.24
N ARG A 146 -4.28 -13.76 15.87
CA ARG A 146 -3.37 -14.40 16.84
C ARG A 146 -2.87 -13.40 17.87
N ILE A 147 -2.41 -12.22 17.44
CA ILE A 147 -1.94 -11.15 18.34
C ILE A 147 -3.04 -10.75 19.33
N LYS A 148 -4.29 -10.61 18.88
CA LYS A 148 -5.45 -10.30 19.74
C LYS A 148 -5.79 -11.42 20.74
N GLN A 149 -5.51 -12.67 20.40
CA GLN A 149 -5.79 -13.85 21.23
C GLN A 149 -4.64 -14.22 22.17
N SER A 150 -3.42 -13.75 21.91
CA SER A 150 -2.26 -14.03 22.75
C SER A 150 -2.41 -13.38 24.13
N SER A 151 -2.26 -14.18 25.18
CA SER A 151 -2.41 -13.73 26.57
C SER A 151 -1.11 -13.23 27.19
N SER A 152 0.03 -13.52 26.56
CA SER A 152 1.35 -13.13 27.05
C SER A 152 2.33 -12.72 25.94
N LEU A 153 3.30 -11.89 26.30
CA LEU A 153 4.43 -11.51 25.42
C LEU A 153 5.29 -12.72 25.01
N THR A 154 5.36 -13.75 25.84
CA THR A 154 6.09 -14.99 25.56
C THR A 154 5.39 -15.82 24.49
N GLU A 155 4.05 -15.91 24.53
CA GLU A 155 3.24 -16.50 23.47
C GLU A 155 3.37 -15.72 22.16
N LEU A 156 3.34 -14.38 22.22
CA LEU A 156 3.58 -13.54 21.05
C LEU A 156 4.94 -13.83 20.39
N ARG A 157 6.02 -13.94 21.19
CA ARG A 157 7.37 -14.22 20.67
C ARG A 157 7.54 -15.62 20.06
N THR A 158 6.74 -16.60 20.47
CA THR A 158 6.77 -17.97 19.91
C THR A 158 5.78 -18.17 18.77
N GLN A 159 4.67 -17.42 18.74
CA GLN A 159 3.62 -17.50 17.73
C GLN A 159 3.84 -16.55 16.55
N ILE A 160 4.59 -15.46 16.74
CA ILE A 160 5.11 -14.64 15.66
C ILE A 160 6.28 -15.44 15.06
N PRO A 161 6.12 -16.04 13.87
CA PRO A 161 7.23 -16.76 13.25
C PRO A 161 8.43 -15.81 13.11
N VAL A 162 9.64 -16.34 13.28
CA VAL A 162 10.93 -15.64 13.11
C VAL A 162 11.02 -14.88 11.77
N THR A 163 10.12 -15.17 10.83
CA THR A 163 9.83 -14.40 9.62
C THR A 163 9.06 -13.08 9.85
N LEU A 164 9.06 -12.51 11.06
CA LEU A 164 8.73 -11.10 11.34
C LEU A 164 9.96 -10.39 11.94
N THR A 165 11.16 -10.85 11.61
CA THR A 165 12.32 -9.95 11.62
C THR A 165 12.00 -8.73 10.75
N SER A 166 12.57 -7.57 11.10
CA SER A 166 12.19 -6.26 10.55
C SER A 166 12.03 -6.19 9.02
N TYR A 167 12.77 -7.01 8.28
CA TYR A 167 12.74 -7.08 6.83
C TYR A 167 11.46 -7.78 6.32
N ASP A 168 11.07 -8.93 6.86
CA ASP A 168 9.89 -9.66 6.42
C ASP A 168 8.59 -8.96 6.80
N HIS A 169 8.54 -8.25 7.95
CA HIS A 169 7.38 -7.40 8.27
C HIS A 169 7.27 -6.22 7.27
N SER A 170 8.39 -5.66 6.83
CA SER A 170 8.38 -4.59 5.82
C SER A 170 7.95 -5.09 4.44
N SER A 171 8.40 -6.29 4.05
CA SER A 171 8.00 -6.98 2.81
C SER A 171 6.52 -7.38 2.84
N LEU A 172 6.04 -7.92 3.97
CA LEU A 172 4.63 -8.23 4.19
C LEU A 172 3.78 -6.96 4.04
N ARG A 173 4.18 -5.85 4.68
CA ARG A 173 3.42 -4.59 4.66
C ARG A 173 3.48 -3.86 3.33
N GLN A 174 4.57 -3.99 2.59
CA GLN A 174 4.66 -3.50 1.21
C GLN A 174 3.58 -4.15 0.35
N ALA A 175 3.49 -5.48 0.44
CA ALA A 175 2.54 -6.24 -0.36
C ALA A 175 1.11 -5.99 0.11
N THR A 176 0.81 -6.06 1.41
CA THR A 176 -0.56 -5.84 1.94
C THR A 176 -1.11 -4.44 1.66
N ARG A 177 -0.23 -3.47 1.38
CA ARG A 177 -0.63 -2.08 1.05
C ARG A 177 -0.67 -1.76 -0.44
N GLY A 178 -0.56 -2.79 -1.30
CA GLY A 178 -0.67 -2.62 -2.75
C GLY A 178 0.37 -1.70 -3.35
N LYS A 179 1.52 -1.51 -2.68
CA LYS A 179 2.53 -0.53 -3.12
C LYS A 179 3.22 -0.97 -4.39
N THR A 180 3.48 -2.27 -4.55
CA THR A 180 4.03 -2.83 -5.79
C THR A 180 3.10 -2.59 -6.98
N MET A 181 1.78 -2.83 -6.81
CA MET A 181 0.78 -2.54 -7.85
C MET A 181 0.74 -1.04 -8.22
N THR A 182 0.76 -0.17 -7.22
CA THR A 182 0.77 1.29 -7.45
C THR A 182 2.03 1.72 -8.22
N ILE A 183 3.17 1.11 -7.92
CA ILE A 183 4.43 1.38 -8.62
C ILE A 183 4.39 0.86 -10.06
N ASP A 184 3.91 -0.37 -10.28
CA ASP A 184 3.82 -0.97 -11.62
C ASP A 184 2.83 -0.17 -12.51
N MET A 185 1.76 0.39 -11.93
CA MET A 185 0.87 1.35 -12.60
C MET A 185 1.57 2.65 -13.02
N ASN A 186 2.54 3.10 -12.24
CA ASN A 186 3.30 4.32 -12.56
C ASN A 186 4.28 4.12 -13.73
N GLU A 187 4.61 2.88 -14.09
CA GLU A 187 5.40 2.60 -15.30
C GLU A 187 4.67 3.08 -16.56
N GLN A 188 3.36 2.79 -16.64
CA GLN A 188 2.52 3.17 -17.78
C GLN A 188 2.26 4.67 -17.83
N SER A 189 2.23 5.35 -16.67
CA SER A 189 2.06 6.81 -16.60
C SER A 189 3.22 7.56 -17.28
N CYS A 190 4.39 6.93 -17.35
CA CYS A 190 5.59 7.45 -18.01
C CYS A 190 5.63 7.10 -19.51
N GLY A 191 4.64 6.37 -20.04
CA GLY A 191 4.67 5.82 -21.39
C GLY A 191 5.80 4.80 -21.61
N LEU A 192 6.26 4.17 -20.53
CA LEU A 192 7.36 3.22 -20.56
C LEU A 192 6.82 1.79 -20.51
N ASN A 193 7.52 0.90 -21.21
CA ASN A 193 7.38 -0.54 -21.04
C ASN A 193 8.77 -1.10 -20.71
N LEU A 194 8.95 -1.45 -19.44
CA LEU A 194 10.22 -1.93 -18.89
C LEU A 194 10.19 -3.44 -18.61
N SER A 195 9.19 -4.16 -19.15
CA SER A 195 9.00 -5.61 -18.98
C SER A 195 10.26 -6.43 -19.26
N SER A 196 11.06 -6.03 -20.26
CA SER A 196 12.28 -6.74 -20.67
C SER A 196 13.45 -6.62 -19.67
N ILE A 197 13.44 -5.62 -18.80
CA ILE A 197 14.47 -5.38 -17.78
C ILE A 197 13.91 -5.48 -16.36
N ASP A 198 12.68 -5.97 -16.22
CA ASP A 198 11.98 -6.08 -14.95
C ASP A 198 12.81 -6.76 -13.84
N PRO A 199 13.48 -7.91 -14.09
CA PRO A 199 14.24 -8.59 -13.05
C PRO A 199 15.39 -7.73 -12.49
N LEU A 200 15.95 -6.84 -13.32
CA LEU A 200 17.01 -5.91 -12.91
C LEU A 200 16.46 -4.76 -12.06
N LEU A 201 15.25 -4.28 -12.35
CA LEU A 201 14.63 -3.15 -11.65
C LEU A 201 13.96 -3.55 -10.34
N ARG A 202 13.50 -4.80 -10.25
CA ARG A 202 12.65 -5.30 -9.16
C ARG A 202 13.22 -5.07 -7.75
N PRO A 203 14.54 -5.24 -7.48
CA PRO A 203 15.09 -4.91 -6.18
C PRO A 203 14.89 -3.43 -5.78
N SER A 204 15.06 -2.50 -6.72
CA SER A 204 14.85 -1.07 -6.47
C SER A 204 13.38 -0.73 -6.31
N ILE A 205 12.50 -1.32 -7.14
CA ILE A 205 11.05 -1.19 -7.02
C ILE A 205 10.58 -1.68 -5.64
N ASN A 206 11.11 -2.80 -5.18
CA ASN A 206 10.76 -3.36 -3.89
C ASN A 206 11.15 -2.40 -2.75
N ILE A 207 12.37 -1.84 -2.79
CA ILE A 207 12.79 -0.85 -1.79
C ILE A 207 11.93 0.42 -1.87
N ALA A 208 11.61 0.90 -3.07
CA ALA A 208 10.77 2.10 -3.26
C ALA A 208 9.37 1.93 -2.66
N ALA A 209 8.80 0.72 -2.65
CA ALA A 209 7.50 0.48 -2.04
C ALA A 209 7.56 0.20 -0.52
N ILE A 210 8.74 -0.11 0.04
CA ILE A 210 8.97 -0.14 1.49
C ILE A 210 8.92 1.29 2.08
N MET A 211 9.54 2.27 1.43
CA MET A 211 9.62 3.65 1.92
C MET A 211 8.26 4.26 2.32
N PRO A 212 7.22 4.32 1.45
CA PRO A 212 5.92 4.87 1.83
C PRO A 212 5.21 4.00 2.87
N SER A 213 5.54 2.71 2.95
CA SER A 213 5.03 1.83 3.99
C SER A 213 5.59 2.22 5.36
N LEU A 214 6.90 2.46 5.48
CA LEU A 214 7.52 2.92 6.72
C LEU A 214 6.99 4.30 7.13
N VAL A 215 6.81 5.22 6.17
CA VAL A 215 6.16 6.52 6.44
C VAL A 215 4.75 6.31 7.01
N ASN A 216 3.95 5.41 6.41
CA ASN A 216 2.61 5.11 6.90
C ASN A 216 2.61 4.50 8.33
N GLU A 217 3.62 3.69 8.70
CA GLU A 217 3.75 3.21 10.10
C GLU A 217 3.94 4.38 11.08
N LEU A 218 4.74 5.38 10.71
CA LEU A 218 5.00 6.53 11.56
C LEU A 218 3.78 7.43 11.70
N VAL A 219 3.17 7.85 10.59
CA VAL A 219 2.01 8.77 10.61
C VAL A 219 0.71 8.10 11.03
N GLY A 220 0.58 6.78 10.82
CA GLY A 220 -0.58 5.99 11.21
C GLY A 220 -0.64 5.69 12.71
N MET A 221 0.45 5.90 13.46
CA MET A 221 0.58 5.47 14.85
C MET A 221 -0.57 5.90 15.75
N GLY A 222 -0.97 7.18 15.71
CA GLY A 222 -2.05 7.69 16.57
C GLY A 222 -3.38 6.98 16.35
N ARG A 223 -3.66 6.58 15.10
CA ARG A 223 -4.81 5.74 14.77
C ARG A 223 -4.60 4.31 15.26
N ASP A 224 -3.40 3.77 15.04
CA ASP A 224 -3.10 2.34 15.21
C ASP A 224 -2.93 1.92 16.68
N LEU A 225 -2.64 2.86 17.59
CA LEU A 225 -2.65 2.64 19.04
C LEU A 225 -3.98 2.05 19.57
N ARG A 226 -5.07 2.17 18.80
CA ARG A 226 -6.38 1.59 19.13
C ARG A 226 -6.53 0.10 18.80
N GLY A 227 -5.42 -0.59 18.52
CA GLY A 227 -5.40 -2.04 18.33
C GLY A 227 -5.19 -2.50 16.89
N GLU A 228 -4.69 -1.63 16.00
CA GLU A 228 -4.22 -2.03 14.67
C GLU A 228 -2.73 -2.41 14.73
N PRO A 229 -2.29 -3.40 13.93
CA PRO A 229 -0.88 -3.72 13.88
C PRO A 229 -0.10 -2.58 13.23
N ASN A 230 0.90 -2.13 13.97
CA ASN A 230 1.85 -1.15 13.55
C ASN A 230 3.26 -1.68 13.84
N PHE A 231 4.16 -1.51 12.88
CA PHE A 231 5.52 -2.02 12.97
C PHE A 231 6.25 -1.53 14.21
N SER A 232 6.16 -0.23 14.52
CA SER A 232 6.88 0.33 15.67
C SER A 232 6.27 -0.12 16.99
N LEU A 233 4.99 -0.49 17.04
CA LEU A 233 4.36 -1.11 18.22
C LEU A 233 4.81 -2.55 18.40
N ILE A 234 4.87 -3.32 17.32
CA ILE A 234 5.35 -4.71 17.35
C ILE A 234 6.83 -4.74 17.75
N TYR A 235 7.65 -3.87 17.16
CA TYR A 235 9.06 -3.73 17.52
C TYR A 235 9.24 -3.37 19.00
N ARG A 236 8.44 -2.41 19.50
CA ARG A 236 8.41 -2.02 20.91
C ARG A 236 8.17 -3.23 21.82
N GLN A 237 7.15 -4.03 21.50
CA GLN A 237 6.79 -5.23 22.27
C GLN A 237 7.88 -6.32 22.22
N ILE A 238 8.42 -6.60 21.04
CA ILE A 238 9.45 -7.64 20.86
C ILE A 238 10.73 -7.27 21.62
N PHE A 239 11.22 -6.04 21.46
CA PHE A 239 12.51 -5.61 22.01
C PHE A 239 12.42 -4.93 23.39
N ASN A 240 11.21 -4.82 23.96
CA ASN A 240 10.96 -4.17 25.24
C ASN A 240 11.62 -2.77 25.34
N CYS A 241 11.40 -1.95 24.32
CA CYS A 241 11.96 -0.59 24.23
C CYS A 241 10.87 0.48 24.39
N SER A 242 11.25 1.74 24.49
CA SER A 242 10.30 2.85 24.50
C SER A 242 9.67 3.07 23.12
N LEU A 243 8.50 3.72 23.08
CA LEU A 243 7.89 4.12 21.80
C LEU A 243 8.83 5.02 20.99
N GLN A 244 9.54 5.95 21.65
CA GLN A 244 10.52 6.81 20.99
C GLN A 244 11.65 6.01 20.32
N GLN A 245 12.15 4.96 20.99
CA GLN A 245 13.21 4.09 20.44
C GLN A 245 12.71 3.33 19.21
N SER A 246 11.50 2.77 19.24
CA SER A 246 10.94 2.04 18.09
C SER A 246 10.62 2.96 16.90
N PHE A 247 10.18 4.20 17.17
CA PHE A 247 10.03 5.24 16.15
C PHE A 247 11.37 5.58 15.48
N HIS A 248 12.40 5.83 16.28
CA HIS A 248 13.73 6.14 15.76
C HIS A 248 14.32 5.00 14.94
N PHE A 249 14.05 3.75 15.35
CA PHE A 249 14.41 2.58 14.57
C PHE A 249 13.69 2.54 13.21
N THR A 250 12.38 2.82 13.18
CA THR A 250 11.59 2.87 11.94
C THR A 250 12.08 3.97 10.99
N LEU A 251 12.44 5.14 11.52
CA LEU A 251 13.08 6.21 10.75
C LEU A 251 14.44 5.78 10.19
N THR A 252 15.27 5.12 11.00
CA THR A 252 16.57 4.59 10.54
C THR A 252 16.40 3.60 9.38
N LEU A 253 15.38 2.73 9.43
CA LEU A 253 15.07 1.81 8.33
C LEU A 253 14.65 2.54 7.06
N HIS A 254 13.88 3.64 7.20
CA HIS A 254 13.48 4.46 6.06
C HIS A 254 14.69 5.11 5.39
N ASP A 255 15.59 5.70 6.19
CA ASP A 255 16.80 6.35 5.67
C ASP A 255 17.75 5.34 5.01
N LEU A 256 17.85 4.13 5.59
CA LEU A 256 18.57 3.03 4.98
C LEU A 256 17.95 2.59 3.65
N ALA A 257 16.61 2.50 3.56
CA ALA A 257 15.91 2.18 2.33
C ALA A 257 16.18 3.23 1.24
N MET A 258 16.12 4.52 1.57
CA MET A 258 16.46 5.63 0.65
C MET A 258 17.88 5.48 0.10
N LYS A 259 18.86 5.27 0.98
CA LYS A 259 20.25 5.08 0.59
C LYS A 259 20.44 3.84 -0.30
N THR A 260 19.80 2.74 0.05
CA THR A 260 19.91 1.47 -0.69
C THR A 260 19.28 1.59 -2.07
N PHE A 261 18.15 2.29 -2.18
CA PHE A 261 17.53 2.60 -3.47
C PHE A 261 18.46 3.40 -4.36
N ASP A 262 19.05 4.50 -3.87
CA ASP A 262 19.96 5.33 -4.66
C ASP A 262 21.18 4.55 -5.14
N GLN A 263 21.76 3.72 -4.27
CA GLN A 263 22.87 2.84 -4.63
C GLN A 263 22.48 1.82 -5.71
N ASN A 264 21.29 1.21 -5.60
CA ASN A 264 20.82 0.26 -6.59
C ASN A 264 20.52 0.93 -7.94
N VAL A 265 19.89 2.10 -7.93
CA VAL A 265 19.63 2.88 -9.15
C VAL A 265 20.92 3.21 -9.89
N GLN A 266 21.96 3.65 -9.18
CA GLN A 266 23.26 3.92 -9.79
C GLN A 266 23.87 2.67 -10.43
N LYS A 267 23.87 1.54 -9.72
CA LYS A 267 24.37 0.26 -10.25
C LYS A 267 23.60 -0.19 -11.49
N ILE A 268 22.26 -0.09 -11.46
CA ILE A 268 21.40 -0.45 -12.59
C ILE A 268 21.78 0.42 -13.80
N ILE A 269 21.76 1.74 -13.67
CA ILE A 269 22.06 2.67 -14.77
C ILE A 269 23.46 2.38 -15.35
N GLN A 270 24.47 2.16 -14.52
CA GLN A 270 25.84 1.85 -14.96
C GLN A 270 25.97 0.51 -15.68
N SER A 271 25.11 -0.47 -15.37
CA SER A 271 25.13 -1.79 -16.01
C SER A 271 24.42 -1.84 -17.36
N LEU A 272 23.56 -0.86 -17.66
CA LEU A 272 22.85 -0.78 -18.93
C LEU A 272 23.81 -0.30 -20.04
N LYS A 273 23.82 -1.01 -21.17
CA LYS A 273 24.68 -0.66 -22.31
C LYS A 273 24.10 0.42 -23.23
N SER A 274 22.78 0.56 -23.26
CA SER A 274 22.07 1.48 -24.16
C SER A 274 21.85 2.85 -23.50
N PRO A 275 22.37 3.95 -24.06
CA PRO A 275 22.15 5.30 -23.52
C PRO A 275 20.66 5.68 -23.46
N SER A 276 19.87 5.29 -24.45
CA SER A 276 18.43 5.54 -24.45
C SER A 276 17.73 4.79 -23.31
N LEU A 277 18.14 3.54 -23.07
CA LEU A 277 17.58 2.75 -21.96
C LEU A 277 18.02 3.30 -20.60
N GLN A 278 19.27 3.75 -20.47
CA GLN A 278 19.73 4.47 -19.27
C GLN A 278 18.88 5.70 -18.99
N HIS A 279 18.56 6.49 -20.02
CA HIS A 279 17.71 7.67 -19.91
C HIS A 279 16.29 7.32 -19.43
N TYR A 280 15.64 6.33 -20.06
CA TYR A 280 14.28 5.91 -19.66
C TYR A 280 14.23 5.33 -18.25
N VAL A 281 15.21 4.50 -17.87
CA VAL A 281 15.32 3.98 -16.50
C VAL A 281 15.58 5.11 -15.51
N SER A 282 16.42 6.09 -15.86
CA SER A 282 16.64 7.26 -15.01
C SER A 282 15.36 8.04 -14.76
N ILE A 283 14.57 8.31 -15.82
CA ILE A 283 13.25 8.95 -15.71
C ILE A 283 12.35 8.14 -14.79
N TYR A 284 12.19 6.84 -15.05
CA TYR A 284 11.32 5.97 -14.24
C TYR A 284 11.71 6.00 -12.75
N MET A 285 13.00 5.93 -12.42
CA MET A 285 13.46 5.98 -11.04
C MET A 285 13.22 7.34 -10.38
N GLN A 286 13.23 8.45 -11.13
CA GLN A 286 12.81 9.76 -10.61
C GLN A 286 11.30 9.78 -10.34
N PHE A 287 10.49 9.17 -11.20
CA PHE A 287 9.05 9.01 -10.94
C PHE A 287 8.78 8.19 -9.68
N LEU A 288 9.56 7.15 -9.40
CA LEU A 288 9.45 6.41 -8.14
C LEU A 288 9.75 7.29 -6.92
N ARG A 289 10.79 8.14 -6.98
CA ARG A 289 11.06 9.11 -5.90
C ARG A 289 9.92 10.10 -5.71
N LEU A 290 9.34 10.60 -6.80
CA LEU A 290 8.19 11.48 -6.75
C LEU A 290 6.97 10.78 -6.15
N LEU A 291 6.73 9.52 -6.48
CA LEU A 291 5.67 8.72 -5.87
C LEU A 291 5.88 8.56 -4.37
N VAL A 292 7.10 8.26 -3.91
CA VAL A 292 7.42 8.18 -2.47
C VAL A 292 7.17 9.51 -1.77
N ARG A 293 7.60 10.63 -2.38
CA ARG A 293 7.32 11.98 -1.87
C ARG A 293 5.81 12.29 -1.87
N GLY A 294 5.10 11.88 -2.91
CA GLY A 294 3.67 12.04 -3.05
C GLY A 294 2.90 11.35 -1.92
N TYR A 295 3.32 10.14 -1.54
CA TYR A 295 2.80 9.47 -0.36
C TYR A 295 3.00 10.29 0.92
N ALA A 296 4.21 10.80 1.13
CA ALA A 296 4.51 11.64 2.29
C ALA A 296 3.64 12.92 2.33
N GLN A 297 3.44 13.56 1.18
CA GLN A 297 2.58 14.75 1.05
C GLN A 297 1.11 14.42 1.28
N TRP A 298 0.59 13.34 0.69
CA TRP A 298 -0.79 12.92 0.93
C TRP A 298 -1.03 12.60 2.41
N HIS A 299 -0.13 11.87 3.07
CA HIS A 299 -0.21 11.67 4.53
C HIS A 299 -0.19 12.99 5.31
N HIS A 300 0.50 14.02 4.80
CA HIS A 300 0.54 15.35 5.40
C HIS A 300 -0.80 16.10 5.30
N TYR A 301 -1.54 15.95 4.20
CA TYR A 301 -2.77 16.72 4.00
C TYR A 301 -4.04 15.95 4.35
N SER A 302 -4.01 14.62 4.22
CA SER A 302 -5.22 13.82 4.30
C SER A 302 -5.88 13.80 5.68
N ASP A 303 -7.20 13.98 5.67
CA ASP A 303 -8.07 13.86 6.84
C ASP A 303 -7.91 12.54 7.58
N ARG A 304 -7.58 11.47 6.85
CA ARG A 304 -7.33 10.13 7.39
C ARG A 304 -6.22 10.10 8.43
N TYR A 305 -5.26 11.03 8.38
CA TYR A 305 -4.08 11.07 9.25
C TYR A 305 -3.98 12.37 10.08
N LYS A 306 -5.08 13.11 10.26
CA LYS A 306 -5.09 14.34 11.08
C LYS A 306 -4.83 14.09 12.57
N ASN A 307 -5.19 12.92 13.10
CA ASN A 307 -4.95 12.54 14.50
C ASN A 307 -3.53 11.97 14.72
N ARG A 308 -2.51 12.84 14.63
CA ARG A 308 -1.07 12.46 14.62
C ARG A 308 -0.43 12.25 15.98
N ILE A 309 -1.21 12.38 17.04
CA ILE A 309 -0.70 12.40 18.40
C ILE A 309 -0.73 10.98 18.95
N ALA A 310 0.46 10.43 19.18
CA ALA A 310 0.64 9.22 19.96
C ALA A 310 0.99 9.62 21.41
N LEU A 311 0.20 9.15 22.37
CA LEU A 311 0.45 9.30 23.80
C LEU A 311 0.99 7.97 24.33
N ASP A 312 2.15 7.97 24.97
CA ASP A 312 2.64 6.80 25.70
C ASP A 312 1.98 6.70 27.08
N GLU A 313 1.77 5.48 27.58
CA GLU A 313 1.10 5.15 28.83
C GLU A 313 1.78 5.76 30.07
N THR A 314 3.05 6.14 29.95
CA THR A 314 3.77 6.90 30.99
C THR A 314 3.36 8.38 31.07
N HIS A 315 2.42 8.85 30.23
CA HIS A 315 1.81 10.18 30.23
C HIS A 315 2.80 11.37 30.15
N LYS A 316 4.06 11.14 29.75
CA LYS A 316 5.12 12.17 29.76
C LYS A 316 5.70 12.52 28.39
N GLN A 317 5.32 11.83 27.31
CA GLN A 317 5.81 12.13 25.97
C GLN A 317 4.67 12.15 24.94
N ILE A 318 4.56 13.27 24.24
CA ILE A 318 3.71 13.45 23.06
C ILE A 318 4.60 13.25 21.84
N LEU A 319 4.32 12.24 21.03
CA LEU A 319 4.92 12.09 19.71
C LEU A 319 3.95 12.67 18.67
N ILE A 320 4.30 13.81 18.08
CA ILE A 320 3.59 14.36 16.93
C ILE A 320 4.27 13.87 15.66
N CYS A 321 3.56 13.03 14.91
CA CYS A 321 4.07 12.45 13.67
C CYS A 321 3.77 13.38 12.49
N SER A 322 4.46 14.52 12.37
CA SER A 322 4.33 15.39 11.18
C SER A 322 5.38 15.05 10.13
N VAL A 323 4.94 14.63 8.94
CA VAL A 323 5.81 14.50 7.76
C VAL A 323 5.71 15.81 6.97
N ALA A 324 6.85 16.44 6.68
CA ALA A 324 7.07 17.58 5.78
C ALA A 324 7.02 19.03 6.30
N ASP A 325 8.06 19.72 5.80
CA ASP A 325 8.41 21.13 5.69
C ASP A 325 8.44 21.97 6.97
N GLY A 326 9.66 22.33 7.36
CA GLY A 326 9.90 23.21 8.49
C GLY A 326 9.38 24.60 8.15
N GLN A 327 8.29 25.02 8.80
CA GLN A 327 8.08 26.35 9.35
C GLN A 327 6.99 26.32 10.44
N ASN A 328 7.36 26.82 11.62
CA ASN A 328 6.62 27.45 12.74
C ASN A 328 5.21 27.02 13.19
N GLN A 329 4.34 26.38 12.40
CA GLN A 329 2.99 26.00 12.86
C GLN A 329 2.96 24.75 13.77
N ARG A 330 4.11 24.10 13.97
CA ARG A 330 4.25 22.86 14.75
C ARG A 330 4.22 23.09 16.26
N TYR A 331 4.55 24.28 16.75
CA TYR A 331 4.58 24.54 18.19
C TYR A 331 3.18 24.76 18.76
N ASP A 332 2.33 25.49 18.04
CA ASP A 332 1.00 25.88 18.54
C ASP A 332 0.06 24.67 18.67
N ALA A 333 0.04 23.76 17.69
CA ALA A 333 -0.78 22.54 17.78
C ALA A 333 -0.31 21.58 18.90
N VAL A 334 0.99 21.55 19.23
CA VAL A 334 1.52 20.79 20.39
C VAL A 334 1.08 21.45 21.69
N GLN A 335 1.20 22.78 21.79
CA GLN A 335 0.80 23.53 22.98
C GLN A 335 -0.71 23.45 23.20
N ASP A 336 -1.52 23.55 22.16
CA ASP A 336 -2.99 23.42 22.23
C ASP A 336 -3.42 22.02 22.69
N ALA A 337 -2.81 20.96 22.14
CA ALA A 337 -3.09 19.59 22.57
C ALA A 337 -2.65 19.35 24.02
N LEU A 338 -1.50 19.89 24.44
CA LEU A 338 -1.03 19.86 25.83
C LEU A 338 -1.97 20.64 26.76
N GLN A 339 -2.51 21.76 26.29
CA GLN A 339 -3.38 22.64 27.07
C GLN A 339 -4.79 22.04 27.22
N GLN A 340 -5.34 21.45 26.16
CA GLN A 340 -6.59 20.68 26.22
C GLN A 340 -6.46 19.49 27.19
N TYR A 341 -5.36 18.73 27.13
CA TYR A 341 -5.12 17.63 28.07
C TYR A 341 -5.02 18.11 29.53
N ARG A 342 -4.32 19.23 29.78
CA ARG A 342 -4.23 19.83 31.12
C ARG A 342 -5.56 20.35 31.65
N SER A 343 -6.49 20.73 30.76
CA SER A 343 -7.83 21.23 31.13
C SER A 343 -8.86 20.12 31.42
N HIS A 344 -8.50 18.86 31.18
CA HIS A 344 -9.35 17.69 31.45
C HIS A 344 -8.82 16.81 32.61
N LYS A 345 -7.86 17.32 33.37
CA LYS A 345 -7.54 16.90 34.74
C LYS A 345 -8.04 17.96 35.71
#